data_AF-A0AAX2GEV0-F1
#
_entry.id   AF-A0AAX2GEV0-F1
#
_cell.length_a   1.000
_cell.length_b   1.000
_cell.length_c   1.000
_cell.angle_alpha   90.00
_cell.angle_beta   90.00
_cell.angle_gamma   90.00
#
_symmetry.space_group_name_H-M   'P 1'
#
loop_
_entity.id
_entity.type
_entity.pdbx_description
1 polymer ?
#
loop_
_entity_poly.entity_id
_entity_poly.type
_entity_poly.pdbx_seq_one_letter_code
_entity_poly.pdbx_strand_id
1 'polypeptide(L)'
;MGIQLYNSIKEYYNSYWFLDLGGNYLGYDFELNSVIPGIELHDFYVSLQGYQGAHDNQLNNIPIGMEFNGLLVVVDNENGQVKLEAYESGSFEVICDSLAELILNLS
;
A
#
# COMPACT_ATOMS: atom_id res chain seq x y z
N MET A 1 19.70 -0.10 1.54
CA MET A 1 18.63 -0.95 2.10
C MET A 1 18.49 -2.17 1.21
N GLY A 2 18.54 -3.38 1.78
CA GLY A 2 18.39 -4.65 1.07
C GLY A 2 17.03 -5.31 1.35
N ILE A 3 15.95 -4.52 1.39
CA ILE A 3 14.61 -5.02 1.67
C ILE A 3 14.11 -5.75 0.43
N GLN A 4 13.72 -7.01 0.60
CA GLN A 4 13.06 -7.77 -0.45
C GLN A 4 11.56 -7.47 -0.40
N LEU A 5 11.11 -6.65 -1.34
CA LEU A 5 9.69 -6.36 -1.52
C LEU A 5 8.99 -7.55 -2.19
N TYR A 6 7.76 -7.82 -1.77
CA TYR A 6 6.85 -8.73 -2.46
C TYR A 6 6.63 -8.28 -3.91
N ASN A 7 6.40 -9.24 -4.81
CA ASN A 7 6.46 -8.97 -6.25
C ASN A 7 5.39 -7.99 -6.75
N SER A 8 4.17 -8.07 -6.20
CA SER A 8 3.07 -7.17 -6.59
C SER A 8 3.39 -5.69 -6.33
N ILE A 9 4.15 -5.37 -5.27
CA ILE A 9 4.56 -4.00 -4.95
C ILE A 9 5.53 -3.49 -6.03
N LYS A 10 6.45 -4.35 -6.49
CA LYS A 10 7.37 -3.99 -7.56
C LYS A 10 6.62 -3.78 -8.87
N GLU A 11 5.64 -4.62 -9.17
CA GLU A 11 4.80 -4.49 -10.37
C GLU A 11 3.98 -3.20 -10.33
N TYR A 12 3.42 -2.85 -9.19
CA TYR A 12 2.68 -1.60 -8.98
C TYR A 12 3.51 -0.36 -9.33
N TYR A 13 4.70 -0.23 -8.73
CA TYR A 13 5.58 0.91 -8.99
C TYR A 13 6.30 0.86 -10.36
N ASN A 14 6.23 -0.26 -11.08
CA ASN A 14 6.70 -0.38 -12.48
C ASN A 14 5.55 -0.36 -13.51
N SER A 15 4.32 -0.05 -13.08
CA SER A 15 3.17 0.03 -13.98
C SER A 15 3.13 1.36 -14.76
N TYR A 16 2.10 1.52 -15.60
CA TYR A 16 1.84 2.79 -16.31
C TYR A 16 1.70 3.95 -15.31
N TRP A 17 2.07 5.15 -15.75
CA TRP A 17 1.98 6.33 -14.90
C TRP A 17 0.53 6.73 -14.64
N PHE A 18 0.24 7.04 -13.38
CA PHE A 18 -1.05 7.57 -12.97
C PHE A 18 -0.87 8.57 -11.84
N LEU A 19 -1.66 9.65 -11.91
CA LEU A 19 -1.74 10.67 -10.86
C LEU A 19 -2.67 10.27 -9.74
N ASP A 20 -3.68 9.45 -10.06
CA ASP A 20 -4.73 9.05 -9.15
C ASP A 20 -5.16 7.63 -9.50
N LEU A 21 -5.31 6.79 -8.47
CA LEU A 21 -5.82 5.44 -8.55
C LEU A 21 -6.60 5.16 -7.26
N GLY A 22 -7.91 5.30 -7.35
CA GLY A 22 -8.81 5.12 -6.22
C GLY A 22 -10.20 4.70 -6.67
N GLY A 23 -11.04 4.39 -5.69
CA GLY A 23 -12.41 3.95 -5.93
C GLY A 23 -12.98 3.23 -4.72
N ASN A 24 -14.25 2.86 -4.82
CA ASN A 24 -14.90 2.10 -3.76
C ASN A 24 -14.65 0.59 -3.93
N TYR A 25 -14.34 -0.11 -2.84
CA TYR A 25 -14.36 -1.58 -2.80
C TYR A 25 -14.77 -2.06 -1.41
N LEU A 26 -15.70 -3.05 -1.35
CA LEU A 26 -16.25 -3.57 -0.09
C LEU A 26 -16.81 -2.49 0.87
N GLY A 27 -17.23 -1.34 0.36
CA GLY A 27 -17.74 -0.22 1.17
C GLY A 27 -16.68 0.73 1.71
N TYR A 28 -15.41 0.53 1.37
CA TYR A 28 -14.30 1.43 1.68
C TYR A 28 -13.94 2.27 0.47
N ASP A 29 -13.60 3.55 0.68
CA ASP A 29 -13.10 4.45 -0.36
C ASP A 29 -11.58 4.48 -0.29
N PHE A 30 -10.93 3.90 -1.29
CA PHE A 30 -9.48 3.75 -1.38
C PHE A 30 -8.85 4.84 -2.23
N GLU A 31 -7.66 5.28 -1.83
CA GLU A 31 -6.75 6.13 -2.59
C GLU A 31 -5.35 5.51 -2.54
N LEU A 32 -4.88 4.96 -3.66
CA LEU A 32 -3.56 4.34 -3.76
C LEU A 32 -2.50 5.36 -4.19
N ASN A 33 -1.26 5.16 -3.72
CA ASN A 33 -0.14 6.05 -3.97
C ASN A 33 0.10 6.22 -5.48
N SER A 34 0.15 7.46 -5.95
CA SER A 34 0.43 7.78 -7.36
C SER A 34 1.77 7.20 -7.83
N VAL A 35 1.83 6.78 -9.10
CA VAL A 35 3.05 6.34 -9.76
C VAL A 35 3.40 7.36 -10.83
N ILE A 36 4.26 8.32 -10.46
CA ILE A 36 4.65 9.47 -11.27
C ILE A 36 6.16 9.44 -11.49
N PRO A 37 6.64 9.51 -12.74
CA PRO A 37 8.06 9.39 -13.03
C PRO A 37 8.91 10.49 -12.38
N GLY A 38 9.99 10.06 -11.75
CA GLY A 38 11.01 10.93 -11.17
C GLY A 38 10.70 11.42 -9.76
N ILE A 39 9.56 11.02 -9.19
CA ILE A 39 9.09 11.41 -7.85
C ILE A 39 8.69 10.15 -7.05
N GLU A 40 8.13 9.15 -7.72
CA GLU A 40 7.51 7.96 -7.12
C GLU A 40 8.44 7.20 -6.18
N LEU A 41 9.70 7.01 -6.58
CA LEU A 41 10.65 6.23 -5.77
C LEU A 41 11.09 7.00 -4.54
N HIS A 42 11.32 8.31 -4.64
CA HIS A 42 11.76 9.10 -3.50
C HIS A 42 10.67 9.13 -2.43
N ASP A 43 9.45 9.48 -2.82
CA ASP A 43 8.32 9.59 -1.90
C ASP A 43 7.96 8.22 -1.30
N PHE A 44 8.03 7.16 -2.10
CA PHE A 44 7.90 5.79 -1.61
C PHE A 44 8.96 5.47 -0.53
N TYR A 45 10.23 5.78 -0.77
CA TYR A 45 11.29 5.52 0.22
C TYR A 45 11.11 6.34 1.49
N VAL A 46 10.71 7.61 1.39
CA VAL A 46 10.45 8.47 2.56
C VAL A 46 9.29 7.92 3.37
N SER A 47 8.18 7.54 2.71
CA SER A 47 7.03 6.91 3.35
C SER A 47 7.42 5.59 4.02
N LEU A 48 8.20 4.75 3.33
CA LEU A 48 8.66 3.46 3.84
C LEU A 48 9.57 3.61 5.08
N GLN A 49 10.44 4.62 5.10
CA GLN A 49 11.29 4.92 6.26
C GLN A 49 10.46 5.40 7.45
N GLY A 50 9.47 6.28 7.21
CA GLY A 50 8.55 6.73 8.24
C GLY A 50 7.76 5.56 8.84
N TYR A 51 7.21 4.72 7.97
CA TYR A 51 6.47 3.51 8.37
C TYR A 51 7.37 2.56 9.16
N GLN A 52 8.57 2.24 8.66
CA GLN A 52 9.52 1.38 9.36
C GLN A 52 9.84 1.92 10.77
N GLY A 53 10.07 3.23 10.90
CA GLY A 53 10.35 3.86 12.19
C GLY A 53 9.18 3.77 13.18
N ALA A 54 7.95 3.77 12.68
CA ALA A 54 6.73 3.62 13.51
C ALA A 54 6.43 2.15 13.89
N HIS A 55 7.02 1.17 13.21
CA HIS A 55 6.71 -0.26 13.37
C HIS A 55 7.92 -1.06 13.89
N ASP A 56 8.58 -0.56 14.94
CA ASP A 56 9.74 -1.22 15.58
C ASP A 56 10.87 -1.59 14.61
N ASN A 57 11.06 -0.77 13.57
CA ASN A 57 12.00 -1.01 12.47
C ASN A 57 11.71 -2.24 11.61
N GLN A 58 10.49 -2.76 11.63
CA GLN A 58 10.02 -3.88 10.82
C GLN A 58 9.23 -3.41 9.60
N LEU A 59 9.25 -4.24 8.55
CA LEU A 59 8.55 -4.02 7.28
C LEU A 59 7.81 -5.29 6.87
N ASN A 60 7.00 -5.80 7.80
CA ASN A 60 6.13 -6.96 7.55
C ASN A 60 4.98 -6.58 6.60
N ASN A 61 4.59 -5.30 6.61
CA ASN A 61 3.70 -4.71 5.63
C ASN A 61 4.36 -3.50 4.97
N ILE A 62 3.89 -3.17 3.77
CA ILE A 62 4.37 -2.05 2.98
C ILE A 62 3.19 -1.12 2.69
N PRO A 63 3.26 0.17 3.05
CA PRO A 63 2.19 1.12 2.79
C PRO A 63 2.09 1.42 1.29
N ILE A 64 0.87 1.37 0.76
CA ILE A 64 0.58 1.61 -0.67
C ILE A 64 -0.51 2.64 -0.92
N GLY A 65 -1.12 3.18 0.14
CA GLY A 65 -2.22 4.14 0.01
C GLY A 65 -2.93 4.37 1.33
N MET A 66 -4.08 5.01 1.26
CA MET A 66 -4.96 5.29 2.40
C MET A 66 -6.41 5.00 2.02
N GLU A 67 -7.19 4.67 3.04
CA GLU A 67 -8.65 4.66 2.98
C GLU A 67 -9.15 5.97 3.60
N PHE A 68 -10.26 6.50 3.08
CA PHE A 68 -10.72 7.87 3.35
C PHE A 68 -11.00 8.16 4.84
N ASN A 69 -11.34 7.15 5.64
CA ASN A 69 -11.55 7.30 7.08
C ASN A 69 -10.25 7.19 7.91
N GLY A 70 -9.09 7.23 7.25
CA GLY A 70 -7.78 7.32 7.89
C GLY A 70 -7.11 5.98 8.17
N LEU A 71 -7.63 4.89 7.62
CA LEU A 71 -6.94 3.59 7.66
C LEU A 71 -5.84 3.55 6.60
N LEU A 72 -4.72 2.92 6.94
CA LEU A 72 -3.62 2.77 6.01
C LEU A 72 -3.83 1.53 5.14
N VAL A 73 -3.66 1.67 3.83
CA VAL A 73 -3.71 0.53 2.91
C VAL A 73 -2.31 -0.04 2.81
N VAL A 74 -2.15 -1.30 3.22
CA VAL A 74 -0.85 -1.95 3.26
C VAL A 74 -0.87 -3.30 2.54
N VAL A 75 0.27 -3.68 1.98
CA VAL A 75 0.49 -5.01 1.39
C VAL A 75 1.37 -5.83 2.32
N ASP A 76 0.92 -7.04 2.64
CA ASP A 76 1.72 -8.04 3.35
C ASP A 76 2.97 -8.39 2.53
N ASN A 77 4.15 -8.21 3.12
CA ASN A 77 5.41 -8.39 2.43
C ASN A 77 5.84 -9.87 2.31
N GLU A 78 5.15 -10.80 2.96
CA GLU A 78 5.36 -12.25 2.88
C GLU A 78 4.46 -12.89 1.83
N ASN A 79 3.17 -12.54 1.81
CA ASN A 79 2.17 -13.24 0.99
C ASN A 79 1.43 -12.36 -0.04
N GLY A 80 1.57 -11.04 0.00
CA GLY A 80 0.99 -10.11 -0.97
C GLY A 80 -0.47 -9.70 -0.72
N GLN A 81 -1.09 -10.15 0.38
CA GLN A 81 -2.45 -9.77 0.75
C GLN A 81 -2.55 -8.27 1.02
N VAL A 82 -3.68 -7.67 0.64
CA VAL A 82 -3.98 -6.27 0.94
C VAL A 82 -4.75 -6.19 2.26
N LYS A 83 -4.30 -5.31 3.14
CA LYS A 83 -4.88 -5.08 4.46
C LYS A 83 -5.19 -3.61 4.68
N LEU A 84 -6.21 -3.34 5.48
CA LEU A 84 -6.38 -2.06 6.15
C LEU A 84 -5.72 -2.14 7.53
N GLU A 85 -4.91 -1.14 7.84
CA GLU A 85 -4.25 -1.01 9.12
C GLU A 85 -4.85 0.17 9.90
N ALA A 86 -5.36 -0.12 11.08
CA ALA A 86 -5.80 0.87 12.07
C ALA A 86 -4.70 1.08 13.10
N TYR A 87 -3.72 1.94 12.78
CA TYR A 87 -2.50 2.16 13.58
C TYR A 87 -2.78 2.38 15.07
N GLU A 88 -3.75 3.22 15.41
CA GLU A 88 -4.14 3.52 16.81
C GLU A 88 -4.52 2.28 17.63
N SER A 89 -5.07 1.26 16.96
CA SER A 89 -5.50 0.01 17.58
C SER A 89 -4.53 -1.15 17.37
N GLY A 90 -3.53 -0.98 16.49
CA GLY A 90 -2.64 -2.04 16.03
C GLY A 90 -3.37 -3.20 15.32
N SER A 91 -4.56 -2.96 14.77
CA SER A 91 -5.38 -3.98 14.13
C SER A 91 -5.27 -3.95 12.60
N PHE A 92 -5.44 -5.14 12.01
CA PHE A 92 -5.39 -5.36 10.57
C PHE A 92 -6.66 -6.07 10.10
N GLU A 93 -7.23 -5.60 9.00
CA GLU A 93 -8.34 -6.24 8.31
C GLU A 93 -7.88 -6.67 6.91
N VAL A 94 -8.04 -7.94 6.56
CA VAL A 94 -7.71 -8.44 5.21
C VAL A 94 -8.85 -8.08 4.27
N ILE A 95 -8.50 -7.40 3.17
CA ILE A 95 -9.45 -6.90 2.17
C ILE A 95 -9.51 -7.81 0.95
N CYS A 96 -8.36 -8.25 0.46
CA CYS A 96 -8.26 -9.15 -0.68
C CYS A 96 -6.90 -9.85 -0.73
N ASP A 97 -6.79 -10.85 -1.60
CA ASP A 97 -5.59 -11.70 -1.64
C ASP A 97 -4.44 -11.07 -2.42
N SER A 98 -4.71 -10.03 -3.21
CA SER A 98 -3.67 -9.37 -4.00
C SER A 98 -3.99 -7.93 -4.35
N LEU A 99 -2.94 -7.14 -4.57
CA LEU A 99 -3.08 -5.76 -5.08
C LEU A 99 -3.78 -5.69 -6.44
N ALA A 100 -3.55 -6.68 -7.31
CA ALA A 100 -4.24 -6.76 -8.60
C ALA A 100 -5.76 -6.93 -8.43
N GLU A 101 -6.19 -7.75 -7.45
CA GLU A 101 -7.60 -7.93 -7.13
C GLU A 101 -8.23 -6.63 -6.64
N LEU A 102 -7.57 -5.89 -5.73
CA LEU A 102 -8.06 -4.58 -5.29
C LEU A 102 -8.27 -3.66 -6.49
N ILE A 103 -7.23 -3.46 -7.31
CA ILE A 103 -7.25 -2.52 -8.44
C ILE A 103 -8.34 -2.87 -9.46
N LEU A 104 -8.55 -4.16 -9.75
CA LEU A 104 -9.56 -4.61 -10.71
C LEU A 104 -11.00 -4.42 -10.20
N ASN A 105 -11.21 -4.28 -8.89
CA ASN A 105 -12.52 -4.14 -8.28
C ASN A 105 -12.83 -2.71 -7.77
N LEU A 106 -11.90 -1.76 -7.93
CA LEU A 106 -12.18 -0.35 -7.65
C LEU A 106 -13.24 0.17 -8.63
N SER A 107 -14.32 0.75 -8.11
CA SER A 107 -15.44 1.33 -8.88
C SER A 107 -15.68 2.80 -8.59
#